data_AF-A0A242L1A7-F1
#
_entry.id   AF-A0A242L1A7-F1
#
_cell.length_a   1.000
_cell.length_b   1.000
_cell.length_c   1.000
_cell.angle_alpha   90.00
_cell.angle_beta   90.00
_cell.angle_gamma   90.00
#
_symmetry.space_group_name_H-M   'P 1'
#
loop_
_entity.id
_entity.type
_entity.pdbx_description
1 polymer ?
#
loop_
_entity_poly.entity_id
_entity_poly.type
_entity_poly.pdbx_seq_one_letter_code
_entity_poly.pdbx_strand_id
1 'polypeptide(L)'
;MRKKETITVVSLTIILVLLGMPGLTNIMEPTGKEKQIAFLKKHEEKMSKYIKQESHSEIEINYDWESVECYQSMAFSRPTLGIKFDVIDKKKSREENYYYKGNTLIIDVDKEYSTINDMWTTNAILEAES
;
A
#
# COMPACT_ATOMS: atom_id res chain seq x y z
N MET A 1 65.61 -16.68 0.43
CA MET A 1 65.35 -15.24 0.21
C MET A 1 64.18 -15.07 -0.77
N ARG A 2 63.18 -14.25 -0.38
CA ARG A 2 62.06 -13.65 -1.18
C ARG A 2 60.97 -14.60 -1.70
N LYS A 3 59.76 -14.55 -1.11
CA LYS A 3 58.53 -13.77 -1.52
C LYS A 3 57.93 -14.33 -2.83
N LYS A 4 56.63 -14.58 -3.01
CA LYS A 4 55.38 -14.04 -2.43
C LYS A 4 54.19 -14.76 -3.13
N GLU A 5 53.05 -14.79 -2.47
CA GLU A 5 51.80 -15.49 -2.81
C GLU A 5 51.15 -15.11 -4.16
N THR A 6 50.40 -16.04 -4.77
CA THR A 6 49.38 -15.74 -5.79
C THR A 6 48.24 -16.77 -5.75
N ILE A 7 47.30 -16.50 -4.84
CA ILE A 7 45.83 -16.52 -4.98
C ILE A 7 45.27 -17.47 -6.07
N THR A 8 44.64 -18.56 -5.63
CA THR A 8 43.69 -19.36 -6.41
C THR A 8 42.43 -18.51 -6.67
N VAL A 9 42.34 -17.86 -7.83
CA VAL A 9 41.08 -17.25 -8.30
C VAL A 9 40.29 -18.32 -9.05
N VAL A 10 39.58 -19.17 -8.31
CA VAL A 10 38.54 -20.06 -8.86
C VAL A 10 37.24 -19.78 -8.10
N SER A 11 36.72 -18.55 -8.22
CA SER A 11 35.35 -18.24 -7.77
C SER A 11 34.76 -17.01 -8.47
N LEU A 12 35.12 -16.75 -9.73
CA LEU A 12 34.61 -15.59 -10.48
C LEU A 12 34.16 -15.92 -11.91
N THR A 13 33.77 -17.17 -12.16
CA THR A 13 33.15 -17.60 -13.42
C THR A 13 31.62 -17.65 -13.39
N ILE A 14 30.98 -17.06 -12.37
CA ILE A 14 29.51 -16.96 -12.28
C ILE A 14 29.00 -15.53 -12.50
N ILE A 15 29.88 -14.54 -12.65
CA ILE A 15 29.47 -13.15 -12.85
C ILE A 15 29.86 -12.74 -14.27
N LEU A 16 28.86 -12.47 -15.10
CA LEU A 16 28.89 -11.87 -16.46
C LEU A 16 28.44 -12.76 -17.63
N VAL A 17 27.31 -13.46 -17.50
CA VAL A 17 26.52 -13.91 -18.69
C VAL A 17 25.24 -13.08 -18.89
N LEU A 18 25.06 -11.97 -18.15
CA LEU A 18 23.84 -11.14 -18.23
C LEU A 18 24.06 -9.72 -18.76
N LEU A 19 25.07 -9.48 -19.61
CA LEU A 19 25.28 -8.17 -20.26
C LEU A 19 25.14 -8.22 -21.80
N GLY A 20 24.32 -9.13 -22.32
CA GLY A 20 24.21 -9.36 -23.77
C GLY A 20 22.79 -9.46 -24.33
N MET A 21 21.75 -9.08 -23.57
CA MET A 21 20.38 -9.05 -24.09
C MET A 21 19.95 -7.59 -24.36
N PRO A 22 19.93 -7.12 -25.61
CA PRO A 22 19.24 -5.89 -25.99
C PRO A 22 17.74 -6.13 -25.88
N GLY A 23 17.21 -6.01 -24.67
CA GLY A 23 15.82 -6.30 -24.35
C GLY A 23 15.48 -6.35 -22.86
N LEU A 24 16.43 -6.08 -21.95
CA LEU A 24 16.15 -5.98 -20.51
C LEU A 24 15.86 -4.52 -20.10
N THR A 25 14.78 -3.96 -20.60
CA THR A 25 14.18 -2.73 -20.06
C THR A 25 12.92 -3.09 -19.28
N ASN A 26 13.04 -3.87 -18.21
CA ASN A 26 11.94 -4.17 -17.28
C ASN A 26 12.51 -4.67 -15.94
N ILE A 27 13.44 -3.93 -15.36
CA ILE A 27 13.87 -4.18 -13.97
C ILE A 27 13.05 -3.25 -13.09
N MET A 28 12.02 -3.81 -12.46
CA MET A 28 11.26 -3.27 -11.33
C MET A 28 10.17 -2.22 -11.62
N GLU A 29 9.36 -2.36 -12.68
CA GLU A 29 8.01 -1.79 -12.56
C GLU A 29 7.28 -2.57 -11.46
N PRO A 30 6.77 -1.91 -10.41
CA PRO A 30 5.97 -2.60 -9.41
C PRO A 30 4.83 -3.31 -10.12
N THR A 31 4.48 -4.51 -9.68
CA THR A 31 3.20 -5.11 -10.09
C THR A 31 2.10 -4.07 -9.89
N GLY A 32 1.05 -4.08 -10.71
CA GLY A 32 -0.02 -3.07 -10.61
C GLY A 32 -0.52 -2.87 -9.17
N LYS A 33 -0.57 -3.96 -8.38
CA LYS A 33 -0.90 -3.97 -6.96
C LYS A 33 0.17 -3.28 -6.08
N GLU A 34 1.46 -3.55 -6.27
CA GLU A 34 2.53 -2.87 -5.51
C GLU A 34 2.56 -1.36 -5.78
N LYS A 35 2.30 -0.93 -7.02
CA LYS A 35 2.19 0.50 -7.36
C LYS A 35 1.03 1.16 -6.62
N GLN A 36 -0.12 0.48 -6.56
CA GLN A 36 -1.30 0.94 -5.82
C GLN A 36 -1.00 1.05 -4.31
N ILE A 37 -0.38 0.02 -3.71
CA ILE A 37 -0.01 0.03 -2.29
C ILE A 37 0.98 1.16 -1.99
N ALA A 38 2.01 1.34 -2.83
CA ALA A 38 2.99 2.41 -2.64
C ALA A 38 2.35 3.80 -2.74
N PHE A 39 1.41 3.98 -3.68
CA PHE A 39 0.63 5.21 -3.79
C PHE A 39 -0.22 5.47 -2.54
N LEU A 40 -0.92 4.47 -2.02
CA LEU A 40 -1.74 4.60 -0.81
C LEU A 40 -0.89 4.90 0.43
N LYS A 41 0.24 4.21 0.62
CA LYS A 41 1.19 4.49 1.71
C LYS A 41 1.72 5.92 1.67
N LYS A 42 2.01 6.46 0.49
CA LYS A 42 2.42 7.86 0.32
C LYS A 42 1.34 8.85 0.79
N HIS A 43 0.07 8.45 0.76
CA HIS A 43 -1.08 9.27 1.14
C HIS A 43 -1.73 8.86 2.47
N GLU A 44 -1.06 8.03 3.27
CA GLU A 44 -1.58 7.49 4.53
C GLU A 44 -2.06 8.58 5.50
N GLU A 45 -1.33 9.70 5.59
CA GLU A 45 -1.72 10.83 6.43
C GLU A 45 -3.04 11.46 5.97
N LYS A 46 -3.21 11.66 4.65
CA LYS A 46 -4.43 12.23 4.07
C LYS A 46 -5.63 11.30 4.29
N MET A 47 -5.46 10.00 4.07
CA MET A 47 -6.49 8.99 4.32
C MET A 47 -6.86 8.93 5.80
N SER A 48 -5.86 8.93 6.68
CA SER A 48 -6.08 8.87 8.12
C SER A 48 -6.77 10.12 8.65
N LYS A 49 -6.42 11.29 8.11
CA LYS A 49 -7.10 12.54 8.44
C LYS A 49 -8.57 12.50 8.03
N TYR A 50 -8.86 12.00 6.83
CA TYR A 50 -10.24 11.83 6.36
C TYR A 50 -11.07 10.94 7.30
N ILE A 51 -10.57 9.74 7.62
CA ILE A 51 -11.26 8.80 8.53
C ILE A 51 -11.46 9.42 9.93
N LYS A 52 -10.49 10.20 10.42
CA LYS A 52 -10.55 10.83 11.75
C LYS A 52 -11.47 12.03 11.83
N GLN A 53 -11.76 12.71 10.73
CA GLN A 53 -12.61 13.92 10.74
C GLN A 53 -14.00 13.64 11.30
N GLU A 54 -14.49 12.42 11.12
CA GLU A 54 -15.80 11.97 11.58
C GLU A 54 -15.78 11.39 13.01
N SER A 55 -14.62 11.28 13.67
CA SER A 55 -14.50 10.66 14.99
C SER A 55 -14.38 11.68 16.12
N HIS A 56 -15.18 11.49 17.17
CA HIS A 56 -15.10 12.26 18.42
C HIS A 56 -14.08 11.70 19.43
N SER A 57 -13.43 10.56 19.13
CA SER A 57 -12.48 9.88 20.01
C SER A 57 -11.04 9.96 19.49
N GLU A 58 -10.07 9.75 20.39
CA GLU A 58 -8.68 9.54 19.98
C GLU A 58 -8.54 8.13 19.37
N ILE A 59 -8.69 8.06 18.05
CA ILE A 59 -8.64 6.80 17.31
C ILE A 59 -7.30 6.58 16.62
N GLU A 60 -6.87 5.31 16.61
CA GLU A 60 -5.81 4.76 15.79
C GLU A 60 -6.43 4.00 14.60
N ILE A 61 -5.78 4.12 13.44
CA ILE A 61 -6.25 3.50 12.20
C ILE A 61 -5.16 2.54 11.74
N ASN A 62 -5.54 1.29 11.55
CA ASN A 62 -4.64 0.26 11.03
C ASN A 62 -5.15 -0.22 9.69
N TYR A 63 -4.37 0.04 8.63
CA TYR A 63 -4.70 -0.41 7.28
C TYR A 63 -4.21 -1.83 7.03
N ASP A 64 -5.08 -2.66 6.45
CA ASP A 64 -4.71 -3.94 5.88
C ASP A 64 -4.18 -3.71 4.45
N TRP A 65 -2.87 -3.49 4.32
CA TRP A 65 -2.23 -3.24 3.03
C TRP A 65 -2.35 -4.41 2.04
N GLU A 66 -2.58 -5.63 2.52
CA GLU A 66 -2.74 -6.81 1.66
C GLU A 66 -4.14 -6.84 1.03
N SER A 67 -5.12 -6.20 1.69
CA SER A 67 -6.50 -6.04 1.20
C SER A 67 -6.68 -5.04 0.06
N VAL A 68 -5.61 -4.37 -0.40
CA VAL A 68 -5.71 -3.40 -1.48
C VAL A 68 -6.24 -4.05 -2.75
N GLU A 69 -7.37 -3.53 -3.22
CA GLU A 69 -8.06 -3.96 -4.43
C GLU A 69 -8.33 -2.77 -5.34
N CYS A 70 -8.33 -3.00 -6.66
CA CYS A 70 -8.68 -2.00 -7.66
C CYS A 70 -10.01 -2.38 -8.31
N TYR A 71 -10.96 -1.45 -8.31
CA TYR A 71 -12.24 -1.61 -8.97
C TYR A 71 -12.26 -0.71 -10.21
N GLN A 72 -12.43 -1.32 -11.38
CA GLN A 72 -12.62 -0.62 -12.63
C GLN A 72 -13.74 -1.31 -13.43
N SER A 73 -14.92 -0.70 -13.44
CA SER A 73 -16.10 -1.30 -14.09
C SER A 73 -16.03 -1.23 -15.63
N MET A 74 -15.33 -0.24 -16.19
CA MET A 74 -15.21 -0.02 -17.64
C MET A 74 -13.82 0.46 -18.05
N ALA A 75 -13.35 0.09 -19.24
CA ALA A 75 -12.02 0.44 -19.77
C ALA A 75 -11.69 1.95 -19.74
N PHE A 76 -12.71 2.81 -19.84
CA PHE A 76 -12.54 4.27 -19.83
C PHE A 76 -12.79 4.94 -18.47
N SER A 77 -13.35 4.22 -17.49
CA SER A 77 -13.59 4.75 -16.15
C SER A 77 -12.29 5.00 -15.38
N ARG A 78 -12.32 5.98 -14.47
CA ARG A 78 -11.27 6.18 -13.48
C ARG A 78 -11.29 5.00 -12.49
N PRO A 79 -10.12 4.47 -12.10
CA PRO A 79 -10.06 3.39 -11.12
C PRO A 79 -10.42 3.91 -9.72
N THR A 80 -11.01 3.04 -8.91
CA THR A 80 -11.09 3.25 -7.46
C THR A 80 -10.25 2.20 -6.76
N LEU A 81 -9.58 2.59 -5.68
CA LEU A 81 -8.86 1.66 -4.80
C LEU A 81 -9.67 1.43 -3.54
N GLY A 82 -9.83 0.18 -3.14
CA GLY A 82 -10.38 -0.20 -1.84
C GLY A 82 -9.27 -0.65 -0.90
N ILE A 83 -9.32 -0.21 0.35
CA ILE A 83 -8.46 -0.72 1.42
C ILE A 83 -9.26 -0.90 2.71
N LYS A 84 -9.15 -2.08 3.32
CA LYS A 84 -9.76 -2.35 4.62
C LYS A 84 -8.94 -1.72 5.73
N PHE A 85 -9.61 -1.29 6.78
CA PHE A 85 -8.96 -0.72 7.95
C PHE A 85 -9.71 -1.02 9.25
N ASP A 86 -8.95 -1.10 10.34
CA ASP A 86 -9.47 -1.15 11.68
C ASP A 86 -9.51 0.25 12.29
N VAL A 87 -10.49 0.48 13.16
CA VAL A 87 -10.58 1.68 13.99
C VAL A 87 -10.46 1.26 15.45
N ILE A 88 -9.38 1.70 16.09
CA ILE A 88 -9.06 1.40 17.47
C ILE A 88 -9.26 2.68 18.29
N ASP A 89 -10.32 2.72 19.08
CA ASP A 89 -10.51 3.71 20.12
C ASP A 89 -9.68 3.30 21.34
N LYS A 90 -8.69 4.13 21.69
CA LYS A 90 -7.80 3.87 22.83
C LYS A 90 -8.52 3.85 24.18
N LYS A 91 -9.74 4.38 24.25
CA LYS A 91 -10.58 4.36 25.45
C LYS A 91 -11.38 3.07 25.59
N LYS A 92 -11.53 2.29 24.51
CA LYS A 92 -12.28 1.04 24.47
C LYS A 92 -11.35 -0.16 24.71
N SER A 93 -11.88 -1.19 25.36
CA SER A 93 -11.19 -2.48 25.47
C SER A 93 -11.02 -3.12 24.09
N ARG A 94 -10.18 -4.16 23.99
CA ARG A 94 -9.95 -4.86 22.73
C ARG A 94 -11.25 -5.47 22.18
N GLU A 95 -12.10 -5.96 23.07
CA GLU A 95 -13.38 -6.61 22.73
C GLU A 95 -14.41 -5.60 22.20
N GLU A 96 -14.29 -4.33 22.57
CA GLU A 96 -15.18 -3.24 22.16
C GLU A 96 -14.72 -2.51 20.89
N ASN A 97 -13.48 -2.76 20.46
CA ASN A 97 -12.88 -2.11 19.30
C ASN A 97 -13.37 -2.67 17.95
N TYR A 98 -13.33 -1.83 16.92
CA TYR A 98 -13.94 -2.10 15.63
C TYR A 98 -12.93 -2.71 14.67
N TYR A 99 -12.61 -3.99 14.89
CA TYR A 99 -11.77 -4.79 14.00
C TYR A 99 -12.59 -5.40 12.87
N TYR A 100 -12.18 -5.19 11.61
CA TYR A 100 -12.76 -5.78 10.40
C TYR A 100 -14.29 -5.66 10.26
N LYS A 101 -14.94 -4.65 10.86
CA LYS A 101 -16.40 -4.42 10.77
C LYS A 101 -16.86 -3.91 9.38
N GLY A 102 -16.34 -4.49 8.31
CA GLY A 102 -16.65 -4.11 6.92
C GLY A 102 -16.16 -2.71 6.54
N ASN A 103 -15.28 -2.11 7.34
CA ASN A 103 -14.71 -0.80 7.09
C ASN A 103 -13.74 -0.88 5.91
N THR A 104 -14.19 -0.37 4.76
CA THR A 104 -13.36 -0.20 3.58
C THR A 104 -13.35 1.28 3.22
N LEU A 105 -12.16 1.85 3.09
CA LEU A 105 -11.96 3.16 2.49
C LEU A 105 -11.87 2.96 0.98
N ILE A 106 -12.72 3.65 0.25
CA ILE A 106 -12.69 3.74 -1.21
C ILE A 106 -12.06 5.06 -1.60
N ILE A 107 -11.08 5.00 -2.51
CA ILE A 107 -10.31 6.14 -2.98
C ILE A 107 -10.48 6.25 -4.51
N ASP A 108 -11.12 7.31 -5.00
CA ASP A 108 -11.13 7.68 -6.42
C ASP A 108 -9.76 8.27 -6.76
N VAL A 109 -9.07 7.62 -7.70
CA VAL A 109 -7.73 8.01 -8.13
C VAL A 109 -7.72 8.22 -9.65
N ASP A 110 -6.75 9.02 -10.09
CA ASP A 110 -6.44 9.07 -11.52
C ASP A 110 -5.80 7.75 -11.99
N LYS A 111 -5.84 7.50 -13.30
CA LYS A 111 -5.33 6.24 -13.90
C LYS A 111 -3.84 6.00 -13.64
N GLU A 112 -3.08 7.07 -13.40
CA GLU A 112 -1.63 6.98 -13.19
C GLU A 112 -1.25 6.73 -11.73
N TYR A 113 -2.22 6.78 -10.80
CA TYR A 113 -1.99 6.79 -9.36
C TYR A 113 -1.06 7.94 -8.96
N SER A 114 -1.36 9.15 -9.44
CA SER A 114 -0.68 10.40 -9.08
C SER A 114 -1.48 11.22 -8.07
N THR A 115 -2.81 11.13 -8.09
CA THR A 115 -3.71 12.03 -7.38
C THR A 115 -4.91 11.29 -6.80
N ILE A 116 -5.28 11.67 -5.57
CA ILE A 116 -6.57 11.31 -4.95
C ILE A 116 -7.58 12.39 -5.30
N ASN A 117 -8.63 12.00 -6.04
CA ASN A 117 -9.74 12.87 -6.43
C ASN A 117 -10.79 12.96 -5.31
N ASP A 118 -11.16 11.81 -4.74
CA ASP A 118 -12.21 11.71 -3.73
C ASP A 118 -12.01 10.48 -2.83
N MET A 119 -12.67 10.46 -1.66
CA MET A 119 -12.65 9.36 -0.71
C MET A 119 -13.99 9.18 -0.01
N TRP A 120 -14.39 7.93 0.22
CA TRP A 120 -15.58 7.59 1.02
C TRP A 120 -15.43 6.23 1.67
N THR A 121 -16.18 5.98 2.75
CA THR A 121 -16.23 4.66 3.38
C THR A 121 -17.49 3.89 3.00
N THR A 122 -17.40 2.57 2.95
CA THR A 122 -18.54 1.69 2.67
C THR A 122 -19.53 1.62 3.83
N ASN A 123 -19.05 1.86 5.05
CA ASN A 123 -19.84 1.90 6.28
C ASN A 123 -19.64 3.23 7.01
N ALA A 124 -20.62 3.65 7.81
CA ALA A 124 -20.45 4.75 8.74
C ALA A 124 -19.37 4.39 9.77
N ILE A 125 -18.37 5.26 9.92
CA ILE A 125 -17.29 5.06 10.88
C ILE A 125 -17.81 5.54 12.24
N LEU A 126 -18.08 4.58 13.12
CA LEU A 126 -18.54 4.77 14.51
C LEU A 126 -19.90 5.48 14.59
N GLU A 127 -20.91 4.76 15.08
CA GLU A 127 -22.18 5.37 15.44
C GLU A 127 -21.92 6.47 16.48
N ALA A 128 -22.42 7.68 16.22
CA ALA A 128 -22.49 8.71 17.25
C ALA A 128 -23.35 8.13 18.38
N GLU A 129 -22.76 7.96 19.57
CA GLU A 129 -23.55 7.59 20.74
C GLU A 129 -24.58 8.71 20.98
N SER A 130 -25.85 8.36 20.76
CA SER A 130 -27.02 9.22 20.98
C SER A 130 -27.37 9.34 22.46
#